data_AF-A0A0Q9QYM2-F1
#
_entry.id   AF-A0A0Q9QYM2-F1
#
_cell.length_a   1.000
_cell.length_b   1.000
_cell.length_c   1.000
_cell.angle_alpha   90.00
_cell.angle_beta   90.00
_cell.angle_gamma   90.00
#
_symmetry.space_group_name_H-M   'P 1'
#
loop_
_entity.id
_entity.type
_entity.pdbx_description
1 polymer ?
#
loop_
_entity_poly.entity_id
_entity_poly.type
_entity_poly.pdbx_seq_one_letter_code
_entity_poly.pdbx_strand_id
1 'polypeptide(L)' 'MESKLQEKIDSLRFEMINQAVINGSLTHEKVVSVSQMLDRYIVLYQKLILKKAKLKLIS' A
#
# COMPACT_ATOMS: atom_id res chain seq x y z
N MET A 1 3.41 14.55 2.22
CA MET A 1 2.76 13.40 2.90
C MET A 1 2.26 12.37 1.90
N GLU A 2 1.57 12.79 0.84
CA GLU A 2 1.08 11.90 -0.23
C GLU A 2 2.21 11.20 -0.99
N SER A 3 3.25 11.93 -1.44
CA SER A 3 4.45 11.34 -2.08
C SER A 3 5.10 10.25 -1.23
N LYS A 4 5.35 10.52 0.06
CA LYS A 4 5.92 9.55 1.00
C LYS A 4 5.05 8.30 1.17
N LEU A 5 3.73 8.46 1.13
CA LEU A 5 2.80 7.34 1.27
C LEU A 5 2.79 6.48 0.01
N GLN A 6 2.84 7.13 -1.16
CA GLN A 6 2.95 6.47 -2.45
C GLN A 6 4.29 5.73 -2.61
N GLU A 7 5.41 6.35 -2.25
CA GLU A 7 6.73 5.71 -2.19
C GLU A 7 6.72 4.47 -1.29
N LYS A 8 6.02 4.55 -0.15
CA LYS A 8 5.89 3.40 0.76
C LYS A 8 5.05 2.27 0.16
N ILE A 9 3.96 2.61 -0.54
CA ILE A 9 3.13 1.63 -1.26
C ILE A 9 3.97 0.94 -2.34
N ASP A 10 4.72 1.69 -3.14
CA ASP A 10 5.55 1.12 -4.21
C ASP A 10 6.68 0.24 -3.66
N SER A 11 7.32 0.66 -2.58
CA SER A 11 8.31 -0.16 -1.86
C SER A 11 7.72 -1.48 -1.36
N LEU A 12 6.51 -1.46 -0.79
CA LEU A 12 5.84 -2.68 -0.31
C LEU A 12 5.38 -3.60 -1.44
N ARG A 13 4.95 -3.04 -2.58
CA ARG A 13 4.65 -3.84 -3.79
C ARG A 13 5.88 -4.57 -4.28
N PHE A 14 7.02 -3.89 -4.35
CA PHE A 14 8.29 -4.51 -4.75
C PHE A 14 8.72 -5.59 -3.76
N GLU A 15 8.62 -5.32 -2.47
CA GLU A 15 8.93 -6.29 -1.41
C GLU A 15 8.05 -7.54 -1.50
N MET A 16 6.74 -7.37 -1.72
CA MET A 16 5.80 -8.50 -1.85
C MET A 16 6.17 -9.40 -3.03
N ILE A 17 6.48 -8.80 -4.18
CA ILE A 17 6.91 -9.54 -5.38
C ILE A 17 8.21 -10.29 -5.11
N ASN A 18 9.21 -9.63 -4.50
CA ASN A 18 10.47 -10.28 -4.17
C ASN A 18 10.27 -11.44 -3.20
N GLN A 19 9.45 -11.28 -2.17
CA GLN A 19 9.14 -12.36 -1.25
C GLN A 19 8.40 -13.51 -1.97
N ALA A 20 7.49 -13.23 -2.89
CA ALA A 20 6.81 -14.26 -3.67
C ALA A 20 7.78 -15.05 -4.57
N VAL A 21 8.73 -14.36 -5.20
CA VAL A 21 9.78 -14.98 -6.01
C VAL A 21 10.72 -15.83 -5.15
N ILE A 22 11.18 -15.30 -4.02
CA ILE A 22 12.11 -16.01 -3.11
C ILE A 22 11.47 -17.26 -2.51
N ASN A 23 10.22 -17.16 -2.05
CA ASN A 23 9.55 -18.26 -1.37
C ASN A 23 8.77 -19.19 -2.34
N GLY A 24 8.69 -18.83 -3.63
CA GLY A 24 7.96 -19.60 -4.65
C GLY A 24 6.45 -19.71 -4.41
N SER A 25 5.89 -18.91 -3.50
CA SER A 25 4.47 -18.99 -3.12
C SER A 25 3.93 -17.63 -2.70
N LEU A 26 2.74 -17.29 -3.20
CA LEU A 26 1.99 -16.10 -2.80
C LEU A 26 1.31 -16.25 -1.43
N THR A 27 1.12 -17.47 -0.96
CA THR A 27 0.48 -17.77 0.33
C THR A 27 1.48 -17.96 1.45
N HIS A 28 2.78 -17.84 1.16
CA HIS A 28 3.81 -17.89 2.17
C HIS A 28 3.59 -16.76 3.20
N GLU A 29 3.73 -17.06 4.49
CA GLU A 29 3.37 -16.15 5.58
C GLU A 29 4.02 -14.77 5.46
N LYS A 30 5.29 -14.72 5.00
CA LYS A 30 6.00 -13.45 4.74
C LYS A 30 5.34 -12.63 3.63
N VAL A 31 4.91 -13.27 2.55
CA VAL A 31 4.23 -12.59 1.43
C VAL A 31 2.88 -12.07 1.89
N VAL A 32 2.13 -12.88 2.64
CA VAL A 32 0.84 -12.50 3.22
C VAL A 32 1.00 -11.32 4.18
N SER A 33 2.01 -11.34 5.05
CA SER A 33 2.30 -10.23 5.97
C SER A 33 2.58 -8.92 5.22
N VAL A 34 3.41 -8.96 4.17
CA VAL A 34 3.70 -7.77 3.34
C VAL A 34 2.44 -7.30 2.62
N SER A 35 1.62 -8.20 2.08
CA SER A 35 0.34 -7.88 1.43
C SER A 35 -0.62 -7.17 2.40
N GLN A 36 -0.80 -7.70 3.61
CA GLN A 36 -1.66 -7.10 4.61
C GLN A 36 -1.17 -5.70 5.02
N MET A 37 0.15 -5.51 5.06
CA MET A 37 0.71 -4.19 5.33
C MET A 37 0.44 -3.22 4.17
N LEU A 38 0.66 -3.66 2.93
CA LEU A 38 0.35 -2.92 1.72
C LEU A 38 -1.12 -2.45 1.70
N ASP A 39 -2.07 -3.33 2.01
CA ASP A 39 -3.50 -3.02 2.06
C ASP A 39 -3.81 -1.88 3.03
N ARG A 40 -3.20 -1.89 4.23
CA ARG A 40 -3.36 -0.80 5.21
C ARG A 40 -2.92 0.55 4.63
N TYR A 41 -1.77 0.57 3.95
CA TYR A 41 -1.23 1.79 3.34
C TYR A 41 -2.09 2.28 2.17
N ILE A 42 -2.62 1.37 1.34
CA ILE A 42 -3.56 1.71 0.27
C ILE A 42 -4.83 2.36 0.83
N VAL A 43 -5.41 1.79 1.89
CA VAL A 43 -6.61 2.35 2.54
C VAL A 43 -6.32 3.75 3.11
N LEU A 44 -5.15 3.95 3.72
CA LEU A 44 -4.75 5.28 4.21
C LEU A 44 -4.64 6.30 3.08
N TYR A 45 -4.06 5.89 1.94
CA TYR A 45 -3.92 6.75 0.76
C TYR A 45 -5.28 7.13 0.17
N GLN A 46 -6.19 6.17 0.03
CA GLN A 46 -7.55 6.42 -0.44
C GLN A 46 -8.32 7.38 0.49
N LYS A 47 -8.20 7.21 1.81
CA LYS A 47 -8.81 8.13 2.79
C LYS A 47 -8.29 9.56 2.66
N LEU A 48 -6.99 9.73 2.39
CA LEU A 48 -6.40 11.06 2.15
C LEU A 48 -6.96 11.72 0.89
N ILE A 49 -7.08 10.96 -0.21
CA ILE A 49 -7.66 11.45 -1.47
C ILE A 49 -9.11 11.89 -1.24
N LEU A 50 -9.92 11.05 -0.61
CA LEU A 50 -11.33 11.35 -0.32
C LEU A 50 -11.48 12.60 0.56
N LYS A 51 -10.63 12.75 1.58
CA LYS A 51 -10.62 13.96 2.42
C LYS A 51 -10.31 15.22 1.61
N LYS A 52 -9.32 15.16 0.70
CA LYS A 52 -8.99 16.29 -0.18
C LYS A 52 -10.12 16.62 -1.14
N ALA A 53 -10.74 15.60 -1.76
CA ALA A 53 -11.88 15.79 -2.65
C ALA A 53 -13.05 16.45 -1.92
N LYS A 54 -13.35 16.01 -0.69
CA LYS A 54 -14.39 16.62 0.15
C LYS A 54 -14.09 18.09 0.50
N LEU A 55 -12.83 18.41 0.82
CA LEU A 55 -12.43 19.79 1.09
C LEU A 55 -12.59 20.70 -0.14
N LYS A 56 -12.25 20.21 -1.34
CA LYS A 56 -12.42 20.96 -2.60
C LYS A 56 -13.88 21.22 -2.98
N LEU A 57 -14.82 20.41 -2.49
CA LEU A 57 -16.27 20.58 -2.76
C LEU A 57 -16.93 21.61 -1.83
N ILE A 58 -16.28 21.97 -0.72
CA ILE A 58 -16.81 22.88 0.30
C ILE A 58 -16.11 24.26 0.25
N SER A 59 -14.96 24.34 -0.44
CA SER A 59 -14.25 25.59 -0.78
C SER A 59 -14.81 26.21 -2.06
#